data_AF-A0A0D2W611-F1
#
_entry.id   AF-A0A0D2W611-F1
#
_cell.length_a   1.000
_cell.length_b   1.000
_cell.length_c   1.000
_cell.angle_alpha   90.00
_cell.angle_beta   90.00
_cell.angle_gamma   90.00
#
_symmetry.space_group_name_H-M   'P 1'
#
loop_
_entity.id
_entity.type
_entity.pdbx_description
1 polymer ?
#
loop_
_entity_poly.entity_id
_entity_poly.type
_entity_poly.pdbx_seq_one_letter_code
_entity_poly.pdbx_strand_id
1 'polypeptide(L)'
;LVAFNLGYLPGGDKGIITTSKTTLLALEASKKMLILGGLISLVVYVGHPGGREELETVEAFASGLCVDGWICCKFQMLNRPLAPVLVFIFKR
;
A
#
# COMPACT_ATOMS: atom_id res chain seq x y z
N LEU A 1 1.47 -6.04 13.18
CA LEU A 1 2.01 -5.42 11.94
C LEU A 1 1.51 -6.23 10.77
N VAL A 2 0.99 -5.59 9.73
CA VAL A 2 0.77 -6.20 8.41
C VAL A 2 1.67 -5.48 7.43
N ALA A 3 2.43 -6.22 6.63
CA ALA A 3 3.38 -5.65 5.68
C ALA A 3 3.02 -6.08 4.26
N PHE A 4 3.02 -5.12 3.35
CA PHE A 4 2.81 -5.29 1.93
C PHE A 4 4.04 -4.81 1.16
N ASN A 5 4.46 -5.61 0.19
CA ASN A 5 5.50 -5.27 -0.76
C ASN A 5 4.92 -5.50 -2.16
N LEU A 6 4.37 -4.45 -2.75
CA LEU A 6 3.51 -4.50 -3.92
C LEU A 6 4.30 -4.34 -5.21
N GLY A 7 4.17 -5.31 -6.10
CA GLY A 7 4.80 -5.36 -7.40
C GLY A 7 4.97 -6.81 -7.85
N TYR A 8 6.15 -7.13 -8.37
CA TYR A 8 6.52 -8.48 -8.79
C TYR A 8 7.70 -9.02 -7.96
N LEU A 9 7.86 -10.34 -7.96
CA LEU A 9 8.97 -11.00 -7.28
C LEU A 9 10.31 -10.74 -8.02
N PRO A 10 11.35 -10.19 -7.37
CA PRO A 10 12.66 -10.04 -8.01
C PRO A 10 13.24 -11.39 -8.44
N GLY A 11 13.69 -11.48 -9.69
CA GLY A 11 14.19 -12.73 -10.28
C GLY A 11 13.10 -13.74 -10.68
N GLY A 12 11.83 -13.43 -10.43
CA GLY A 12 10.69 -14.23 -10.88
C GLY A 12 10.10 -13.76 -12.22
N ASP A 13 8.94 -14.33 -12.56
CA ASP A 13 8.16 -13.91 -13.72
C ASP A 13 7.54 -12.53 -13.48
N LYS A 14 7.89 -11.56 -14.33
CA LYS A 14 7.38 -10.18 -14.26
C LYS A 14 5.94 -10.03 -14.72
N GLY A 15 5.34 -11.07 -15.30
CA GLY A 15 3.90 -11.13 -15.59
C GLY A 15 3.05 -11.40 -14.35
N ILE A 16 3.64 -11.95 -13.28
CA ILE A 16 2.96 -12.23 -12.02
C ILE A 16 3.18 -11.04 -11.08
N ILE A 17 2.16 -10.18 -10.98
CA ILE A 17 2.19 -8.94 -10.22
C ILE A 17 1.03 -8.90 -9.20
N THR A 18 1.19 -8.09 -8.15
CA THR A 18 0.06 -7.62 -7.35
C THR A 18 -0.88 -6.74 -8.20
N THR A 19 -2.14 -6.67 -7.80
CA THR A 19 -3.16 -5.90 -8.54
C THR A 19 -4.04 -5.10 -7.60
N SER A 20 -4.43 -3.90 -8.03
CA SER A 20 -5.34 -2.98 -7.35
C SER A 20 -6.50 -3.68 -6.65
N LYS A 21 -7.20 -4.55 -7.38
CA LYS A 21 -8.37 -5.30 -6.89
C LYS A 21 -8.03 -6.19 -5.69
N THR A 22 -6.98 -7.00 -5.80
CA THR A 22 -6.59 -7.94 -4.73
C THR A 22 -5.95 -7.23 -3.54
N THR A 23 -5.21 -6.16 -3.80
CA THR A 23 -4.62 -5.29 -2.78
C THR A 23 -5.69 -4.60 -1.94
N LEU A 24 -6.75 -4.06 -2.56
CA LEU A 24 -7.87 -3.46 -1.82
C LEU A 24 -8.57 -4.46 -0.90
N LEU A 25 -8.82 -5.68 -1.39
CA LEU A 25 -9.43 -6.75 -0.58
C LEU A 25 -8.53 -7.10 0.63
N ALA A 26 -7.22 -7.19 0.42
CA ALA A 26 -6.27 -7.48 1.49
C ALA A 26 -6.16 -6.34 2.50
N LEU A 27 -6.24 -5.08 2.06
CA LEU A 27 -6.28 -3.90 2.92
C LEU A 27 -7.53 -3.88 3.81
N GLU A 28 -8.71 -4.16 3.24
CA GLU A 28 -9.96 -4.27 4.01
C GLU A 28 -9.93 -5.41 5.03
N ALA A 29 -9.35 -6.56 4.67
CA ALA A 29 -9.14 -7.65 5.62
C ALA A 29 -8.16 -7.23 6.75
N SER A 30 -7.05 -6.59 6.39
CA SER A 30 -6.05 -6.11 7.34
C SER A 30 -6.64 -5.11 8.33
N LYS A 31 -7.42 -4.14 7.85
CA LYS A 31 -8.13 -3.14 8.68
C LYS A 31 -9.01 -3.78 9.75
N LYS A 32 -9.71 -4.86 9.40
CA LYS A 32 -10.58 -5.62 10.33
C LYS A 32 -9.79 -6.40 11.37
N MET A 33 -8.65 -6.98 10.99
CA MET A 33 -7.84 -7.82 11.88
C MET A 33 -6.88 -7.03 12.78
N LEU A 34 -6.49 -5.82 12.36
CA LEU A 34 -5.48 -5.04 13.07
C LEU A 34 -6.00 -4.56 14.44
N ILE A 35 -5.23 -4.81 15.49
CA ILE A 35 -5.51 -4.30 16.85
C ILE A 35 -5.12 -2.81 16.98
N LEU A 36 -5.63 -2.14 18.02
CA LEU A 36 -5.22 -0.77 18.38
C LEU A 36 -3.70 -0.71 18.59
N GLY A 37 -3.07 0.37 18.15
CA GLY A 37 -1.61 0.51 18.10
C GLY A 37 -0.93 -0.29 16.97
N GLY A 38 -1.70 -1.01 16.15
CA GLY A 38 -1.18 -1.76 15.02
C GLY A 38 -0.86 -0.89 13.81
N LEU A 39 0.03 -1.39 12.95
CA LEU A 39 0.47 -0.73 11.71
C LEU A 39 0.22 -1.64 10.49
N ILE A 40 -0.27 -1.04 9.41
CA ILE A 40 -0.14 -1.56 8.05
C ILE A 40 0.96 -0.75 7.35
N SER A 41 1.98 -1.44 6.84
CA SER A 41 3.07 -0.86 6.06
C SER A 41 2.98 -1.35 4.63
N LEU A 42 3.04 -0.42 3.67
CA LEU A 42 3.01 -0.73 2.25
C LEU A 42 4.19 -0.08 1.54
N VAL A 43 4.96 -0.87 0.81
CA VAL A 43 5.89 -0.37 -0.21
C VAL A 43 5.29 -0.66 -1.58
N VAL A 44 5.05 0.38 -2.38
CA VAL A 44 4.39 0.27 -3.68
C VAL A 44 5.36 0.60 -4.81
N TYR A 45 5.66 -0.37 -5.67
CA TYR A 45 6.58 -0.21 -6.78
C TYR A 45 5.84 0.32 -8.02
N VAL A 46 5.84 1.64 -8.22
CA VAL A 46 5.04 2.29 -9.29
C VAL A 46 5.62 2.15 -10.70
N GLY A 47 6.85 1.64 -10.85
CA GLY A 47 7.61 1.67 -12.10
C GLY A 47 7.25 0.58 -13.12
N HIS A 48 6.24 -0.26 -12.87
CA HIS A 48 5.80 -1.33 -13.77
C HIS A 48 4.34 -1.15 -14.21
N PRO A 49 3.90 -1.82 -15.28
CA PRO A 49 2.48 -1.80 -15.69
C PRO A 49 1.57 -2.18 -14.53
N GLY A 50 0.54 -1.35 -14.27
CA GLY A 50 -0.39 -1.51 -13.14
C GLY A 50 0.08 -0.92 -11.80
N GLY A 51 1.37 -0.67 -11.61
CA GLY A 51 1.90 -0.20 -10.32
C GLY A 51 1.39 1.20 -9.91
N ARG A 52 1.09 2.07 -10.88
CA ARG A 52 0.49 3.40 -10.60
C ARG A 52 -0.96 3.29 -10.14
N GLU A 53 -1.76 2.47 -10.83
CA GLU A 53 -3.17 2.21 -10.49
C GLU A 53 -3.28 1.57 -9.09
N GLU A 54 -2.35 0.67 -8.77
CA GLU A 54 -2.30 0.05 -7.45
C GLU A 54 -1.94 1.06 -6.35
N LEU A 55 -1.02 2.00 -6.61
CA LEU A 55 -0.75 3.11 -5.68
C LEU A 55 -1.98 3.99 -5.47
N GLU A 56 -2.67 4.37 -6.54
CA GLU A 56 -3.90 5.19 -6.46
C GLU A 56 -4.96 4.50 -5.60
N THR A 57 -5.08 3.18 -5.71
CA THR A 57 -5.98 2.37 -4.87
C THR A 57 -5.58 2.42 -3.40
N VAL A 58 -4.30 2.30 -3.08
CA VAL A 58 -3.77 2.39 -1.71
C VAL A 58 -4.03 3.79 -1.13
N GLU A 59 -3.78 4.84 -1.90
CA GLU A 59 -3.98 6.24 -1.48
C GLU A 59 -5.47 6.55 -1.25
N ALA A 60 -6.36 6.10 -2.15
CA ALA A 60 -7.80 6.23 -2.01
C ALA A 60 -8.31 5.50 -0.76
N PHE A 61 -7.84 4.28 -0.52
CA PHE A 61 -8.20 3.54 0.69
C PHE A 61 -7.74 4.27 1.95
N ALA A 62 -6.47 4.68 2.01
CA ALA A 62 -5.89 5.31 3.20
C ALA A 62 -6.52 6.68 3.51
N SER A 63 -6.79 7.49 2.47
CA SER A 63 -7.45 8.80 2.61
C SER A 63 -8.92 8.72 3.00
N GLY A 64 -9.59 7.59 2.73
CA GLY A 64 -10.97 7.34 3.13
C GLY A 64 -11.15 6.89 4.59
N LEU A 65 -10.06 6.69 5.35
CA LEU A 65 -10.14 6.26 6.75
C LEU A 65 -10.47 7.44 7.69
N CYS A 66 -11.28 7.17 8.71
CA CYS A 66 -11.65 8.16 9.73
C CYS A 66 -10.43 8.56 10.57
N VAL A 67 -10.16 9.87 10.65
CA VAL A 67 -9.00 10.47 11.32
C VAL A 67 -8.97 10.25 12.83
N ASP A 68 -10.11 9.96 13.45
CA ASP A 68 -10.19 9.69 14.89
C ASP A 68 -9.55 8.33 15.24
N GLY A 69 -9.64 7.36 14.33
CA GLY A 69 -9.13 5.99 14.54
C GLY A 69 -7.87 5.64 13.75
N TRP A 70 -7.45 6.49 12.79
CA TRP A 70 -6.37 6.15 11.87
C TRP A 70 -5.46 7.34 11.59
N ILE A 71 -4.15 7.06 11.50
CA ILE A 71 -3.13 8.01 11.03
C ILE A 71 -2.49 7.41 9.78
N CYS A 72 -2.59 8.13 8.67
CA CYS A 72 -2.08 7.69 7.37
C CYS A 72 -0.96 8.63 6.90
N CYS A 73 0.18 8.09 6.49
CA CYS A 73 1.32 8.87 6.00
C CYS A 73 1.83 8.30 4.68
N LYS A 74 2.20 9.17 3.74
CA LYS A 74 2.87 8.82 2.49
C LYS A 74 4.27 9.44 2.46
N PHE A 75 5.25 8.63 2.08
CA PHE A 75 6.62 9.05 1.85
C PHE A 75 6.97 8.76 0.40
N GLN A 76 7.36 9.79 -0.33
CA GLN A 76 7.67 9.73 -1.74
C GLN A 76 8.92 10.55 -2.03
N MET A 77 9.79 10.00 -2.88
CA MET A 77 10.99 10.70 -3.34
C MET A 77 10.59 11.85 -4.28
N LEU A 78 11.07 13.06 -3.99
CA LEU A 78 10.70 14.28 -4.74
C LEU A 78 11.28 14.30 -6.16
N ASN A 79 12.50 13.79 -6.35
CA ASN A 79 13.22 13.81 -7.63
C ASN A 79 13.30 12.44 -8.31
N ARG A 80 12.56 11.44 -7.80
CA ARG A 80 12.52 10.08 -8.38
C ARG A 80 11.06 9.59 -8.45
N PRO A 81 10.28 10.03 -9.45
CA PRO A 81 8.84 9.78 -9.53
C PRO A 81 8.46 8.31 -9.78
N LEU A 82 9.42 7.48 -10.19
CA LEU A 82 9.27 6.03 -10.39
C LEU A 82 9.83 5.19 -9.23
N ALA A 83 10.41 5.84 -8.21
CA ALA A 83 10.87 5.12 -7.01
C ALA A 83 9.68 4.56 -6.24
N PRO A 84 9.88 3.46 -5.47
CA PRO A 84 8.84 2.93 -4.61
C PRO A 84 8.30 3.97 -3.64
N VAL A 85 6.99 3.97 -3.43
CA VAL A 85 6.29 4.86 -2.50
C VAL A 85 5.98 4.09 -1.23
N LEU A 86 6.30 4.67 -0.08
CA LEU A 86 6.00 4.06 1.22
C LEU A 86 4.73 4.69 1.80
N VAL A 87 3.79 3.85 2.22
CA VAL A 87 2.56 4.27 2.90
C VAL A 87 2.47 3.56 4.25
N PHE A 88 2.18 4.33 5.30
CA PHE A 88 1.88 3.82 6.62
C PHE A 88 0.43 4.13 6.98
N ILE A 89 -0.27 3.13 7.53
CA ILE A 89 -1.63 3.25 8.04
C ILE A 89 -1.63 2.70 9.47
N PHE A 90 -1.57 3.61 10.43
CA PHE A 90 -1.51 3.31 11.86
C PHE A 90 -2.91 3.37 12.48
N LYS A 91 -3.30 2.33 13.21
CA LYS A 91 -4.56 2.28 13.95
C LYS A 91 -4.35 2.83 15.35
N ARG A 92 -5.00 3.94 15.65
CA ARG A 92 -4.99 4.57 16.98
C ARG A 92 -5.75 3.71 17.97
#